data_AF-A0A2V7VAY6-F1
#
_entry.id   AF-A0A2V7VAY6-F1
#
_cell.length_a   1.000
_cell.length_b   1.000
_cell.length_c   1.000
_cell.angle_alpha   90.00
_cell.angle_beta   90.00
_cell.angle_gamma   90.00
#
_symmetry.space_group_name_H-M   'P 1'
#
loop_
_entity.id
_entity.type
_entity.pdbx_description
1 polymer ?
#
loop_
_entity_poly.entity_id
_entity_poly.type
_entity_poly.pdbx_seq_one_letter_code
_entity_poly.pdbx_strand_id
1 'polypeptide(L)' 'MAATTRPAATEADLLRTPNDGRKYELVDGEIRVSPAGSRHGEVCVNLLFRL' A
#
# COMPACT_ATOMS: atom_id res chain seq x y z
N MET A 1 -22.39 15.28 17.03
CA MET A 1 -21.66 14.75 15.86
C MET A 1 -21.50 13.25 16.07
N ALA A 2 -22.25 12.42 15.33
CA ALA A 2 -22.11 10.97 15.42
C ALA A 2 -20.81 10.58 14.72
N ALA A 3 -19.90 9.92 15.44
CA ALA A 3 -18.69 9.35 14.86
C ALA A 3 -19.11 8.12 14.03
N THR A 4 -19.16 8.26 12.72
CA THR A 4 -19.35 7.12 11.82
C THR A 4 -18.04 6.34 11.82
N THR A 5 -17.90 5.36 12.71
CA THR A 5 -16.77 4.42 12.65
C THR A 5 -16.91 3.65 11.33
N ARG A 6 -16.10 4.03 10.34
CA ARG A 6 -16.00 3.25 9.10
C ARG A 6 -15.56 1.83 9.50
N PRO A 7 -16.21 0.78 8.99
CA PRO A 7 -15.74 -0.58 9.23
C PRO A 7 -14.29 -0.70 8.74
N ALA A 8 -13.48 -1.43 9.50
CA ALA A 8 -12.10 -1.72 9.14
C ALA A 8 -12.03 -2.39 7.77
N ALA A 9 -11.06 -1.97 6.96
CA ALA A 9 -10.76 -2.60 5.68
C ALA A 9 -10.24 -4.02 5.88
N THR A 10 -10.53 -4.86 4.90
CA THR A 10 -10.23 -6.29 4.88
C THR A 10 -9.23 -6.62 3.76
N GLU A 11 -8.73 -7.86 3.76
CA GLU A 11 -7.90 -8.38 2.66
C GLU A 11 -8.65 -8.30 1.31
N ALA A 12 -9.95 -8.59 1.30
CA ALA A 12 -10.76 -8.48 0.09
C ALA A 12 -10.86 -7.03 -0.42
N ASP A 13 -10.82 -6.03 0.48
CA ASP A 13 -10.75 -4.63 0.08
C ASP A 13 -9.39 -4.29 -0.56
N LEU A 14 -8.30 -4.81 0.02
CA LEU A 14 -6.96 -4.65 -0.54
C LEU A 14 -6.85 -5.27 -1.93
N LEU A 15 -7.37 -6.48 -2.14
CA LEU A 15 -7.32 -7.17 -3.44
C LEU A 15 -8.19 -6.51 -4.52
N ARG A 16 -9.15 -5.66 -4.13
CA ARG A 16 -9.97 -4.87 -5.06
C ARG A 16 -9.34 -3.52 -5.43
N THR A 17 -8.17 -3.20 -4.88
CA THR A 17 -7.48 -1.96 -5.22
C THR A 17 -7.07 -1.94 -6.71
N PRO A 18 -7.00 -0.75 -7.34
CA PRO A 18 -6.59 -0.64 -8.73
C PRO A 18 -5.18 -1.18 -8.97
N ASN A 19 -4.99 -1.88 -10.08
CA ASN A 19 -3.66 -2.25 -10.55
C ASN A 19 -3.03 -1.08 -11.35
N ASP A 20 -2.74 0.02 -10.67
CA ASP A 20 -2.24 1.28 -11.24
C ASP A 20 -0.73 1.50 -11.01
N GLY A 21 -0.02 0.45 -10.56
CA GLY A 21 1.40 0.49 -10.22
C GLY A 21 1.71 1.13 -8.86
N ARG A 22 0.70 1.57 -8.10
CA ARG A 22 0.89 2.01 -6.72
C ARG A 22 0.91 0.82 -5.78
N LYS A 23 1.66 0.96 -4.69
CA LYS A 23 1.72 -0.04 -3.63
C LYS A 23 0.64 0.26 -2.58
N TYR A 24 -0.46 -0.46 -2.66
CA TYR A 24 -1.50 -0.45 -1.63
C TYR A 24 -1.15 -1.44 -0.51
N GLU A 25 -1.42 -1.06 0.72
CA GLU A 25 -1.12 -1.86 1.92
C GLU A 25 -2.30 -1.79 2.89
N LEU A 26 -2.65 -2.93 3.51
CA LEU A 26 -3.61 -2.99 4.61
C LEU A 26 -2.85 -2.96 5.94
N VAL A 27 -3.02 -1.90 6.72
CA VAL A 27 -2.36 -1.71 8.02
C VAL A 27 -3.41 -1.31 9.04
N ASP A 28 -3.57 -2.09 10.12
CA ASP A 28 -4.52 -1.83 11.20
C ASP A 28 -5.97 -1.60 10.75
N GLY A 29 -6.40 -2.28 9.68
CA GLY A 29 -7.73 -2.11 9.11
C GLY A 29 -7.86 -0.87 8.21
N GLU A 30 -6.76 -0.27 7.78
CA GLU A 30 -6.76 0.86 6.86
C GLU A 30 -5.99 0.53 5.57
N ILE A 31 -6.58 0.85 4.42
CA ILE A 31 -5.85 0.84 3.15
C ILE A 31 -5.04 2.12 3.02
N ARG A 32 -3.72 1.96 2.92
CA ARG A 32 -2.75 3.03 2.76
C ARG A 32 -2.01 2.87 1.43
N VAL A 33 -1.50 3.98 0.90
CA VAL A 33 -0.66 3.97 -0.30
C VAL A 33 0.76 4.32 0.11
N SER A 34 1.68 3.42 -0.14
CA SER A 34 3.09 3.66 0.09
C SER A 34 3.66 4.59 -0.98
N PRO A 35 4.42 5.64 -0.61
CA PRO A 35 5.06 6.54 -1.56
C PRO A 35 6.31 5.88 -2.16
N ALA A 36 6.12 4.93 -3.07
CA ALA A 36 7.18 4.31 -3.85
C ALA A 36 7.22 4.93 -5.25
N GLY A 37 8.23 5.77 -5.50
CA GLY A 37 8.50 6.36 -6.81
C GLY A 37 9.73 5.74 -7.49
N SER A 38 10.08 6.22 -8.69
CA SER A 38 11.14 5.66 -9.52
C SER A 38 12.49 5.54 -8.80
N ARG A 39 12.89 6.58 -8.05
CA ARG A 39 14.13 6.57 -7.26
C ARG A 39 14.13 5.50 -6.15
N HIS A 40 12.98 5.25 -5.53
CA HIS A 40 12.86 4.19 -4.53
C HIS A 40 13.07 2.82 -5.18
N GLY A 41 12.47 2.59 -6.35
CA GLY A 41 12.66 1.37 -7.13
C GLY A 41 14.12 1.14 -7.51
N GLU A 42 14.82 2.17 -7.98
CA GLU A 42 16.25 2.09 -8.33
C GLU A 42 17.12 1.67 -7.14
N VAL A 43 16.86 2.23 -5.95
CA VAL A 43 17.59 1.84 -4.73
C VAL A 43 17.31 0.38 -4.36
N CYS A 44 16.05 -0.05 -4.43
CA CYS A 44 15.68 -1.45 -4.15
C CYS A 44 16.37 -2.43 -5.11
N VAL A 45 16.42 -2.11 -6.41
CA VAL A 45 17.11 -2.93 -7.41
C VAL A 45 18.62 -3.00 -7.14
N ASN A 46 19.25 -1.87 -6.83
CA ASN A 46 20.67 -1.85 -6.47
C ASN A 46 20.96 -2.68 -5.21
N LEU A 47 20.08 -2.67 -4.21
CA LEU A 47 20.22 -3.51 -3.02
C LEU A 47 20.02 -5.00 -3.34
N LEU A 48 19.05 -5.33 -4.18
CA LEU A 48 18.78 -6.72 -4.59
C LEU A 48 20.00 -7.36 -5.27
N PHE A 49 20.70 -6.63 -6.14
CA PHE A 49 21.90 -7.13 -6.83
C PHE A 49 23.19 -7.10 -5.98
N ARG A 50 23.13 -6.55 -4.76
CA ARG A 50 24.25 -6.55 -3.80
C ARG A 50 24.18 -7.69 -2.79
N LEU A 51 23.03 -8.36 -2.69
CA LEU A 51 22.82 -9.58 -1.89
C LEU A 51 23.17 -10.81 -2.72
#